data_AF-A0A377Z0M0-F1
#
_entry.id   AF-A0A377Z0M0-F1
#
_cell.length_a   1.000
_cell.length_b   1.000
_cell.length_c   1.000
_cell.angle_alpha   90.00
_cell.angle_beta   90.00
_cell.angle_gamma   90.00
#
_symmetry.space_group_name_H-M   'P 1'
#
loop_
_entity.id
_entity.type
_entity.pdbx_description
1 polymer ?
#
loop_
_entity_poly.entity_id
_entity_poly.type
_entity_poly.pdbx_seq_one_letter_code
_entity_poly.pdbx_strand_id
1 'polypeptide(L)'
;MAWIPAQDVGGDDRQRSDELRIRASNLALSGLSGLQPFADKLAPSLGELWRTTQPGGKINLLALDIPLQATEKTRFQAQWSDLAWKQWKLLPGAEHFSGSLNGSVEHGELRAHMAKALMPYAGVFRAPLEIAAGEATLSWVKNDKGFMLDGRDIDVQATGVRARGGFRYLQPQGDDPWLGILAASAPMTVARHGVISRKI
;
A
#
# COMPACT_ATOMS: atom_id res chain seq x y z
N MET A 1 21.04 -17.46 -16.25
CA MET A 1 21.71 -16.14 -16.25
C MET A 1 23.02 -16.30 -15.49
N ALA A 2 24.13 -15.95 -16.14
CA ALA A 2 25.48 -16.10 -15.59
C ALA A 2 25.83 -14.93 -14.67
N TRP A 3 26.43 -15.24 -13.52
CA TRP A 3 27.00 -14.27 -12.58
C TRP A 3 28.18 -13.56 -13.24
N ILE A 4 28.18 -12.23 -13.21
CA ILE A 4 29.30 -11.40 -13.68
C ILE A 4 29.99 -10.87 -12.41
N PRO A 5 31.28 -11.21 -12.17
CA PRO A 5 32.00 -10.71 -11.01
C PRO A 5 32.26 -9.21 -11.13
N ALA A 6 32.39 -8.55 -9.97
CA ALA A 6 32.65 -7.12 -9.86
C ALA A 6 33.88 -6.73 -10.69
N GLN A 7 33.70 -5.79 -11.62
CA GLN A 7 34.82 -5.13 -12.30
C GLN A 7 35.37 -4.05 -11.39
N ASP A 8 36.65 -4.20 -11.05
CA ASP A 8 37.44 -3.21 -10.33
C ASP A 8 37.67 -1.99 -11.23
N VAL A 9 37.05 -0.86 -10.88
CA VAL A 9 37.21 0.42 -11.59
C VAL A 9 37.95 1.37 -10.65
N GLY A 10 39.28 1.37 -10.80
CA GLY A 10 40.21 2.13 -9.97
C GLY A 10 39.79 3.59 -9.68
N GLY A 11 40.07 4.02 -8.46
CA GLY A 11 39.90 5.38 -7.94
C GLY A 11 39.58 5.39 -6.45
N ASP A 12 40.36 6.14 -5.67
CA ASP A 12 40.46 6.16 -4.19
C ASP A 12 39.18 6.54 -3.40
N ASP A 13 38.01 6.67 -4.05
CA ASP A 13 36.82 7.24 -3.43
C ASP A 13 35.48 6.66 -3.95
N ARG A 14 35.42 5.35 -4.22
CA ARG A 14 34.19 4.68 -4.64
C ARG A 14 33.81 3.52 -3.73
N GLN A 15 33.15 3.80 -2.61
CA GLN A 15 32.21 2.83 -2.04
C GLN A 15 31.05 2.67 -3.03
N ARG A 16 31.14 1.70 -3.94
CA ARG A 16 29.98 1.25 -4.70
C ARG A 16 29.02 0.66 -3.68
N SER A 17 27.97 1.39 -3.34
CA SER A 17 26.90 0.86 -2.52
C SER A 17 26.25 -0.27 -3.31
N ASP A 18 26.48 -1.50 -2.88
CA ASP A 18 25.79 -2.65 -3.42
C ASP A 18 24.28 -2.46 -3.25
N GLU A 19 23.53 -2.79 -4.29
CA GLU A 19 22.08 -2.61 -4.34
C GLU A 19 21.42 -3.92 -4.76
N LEU A 20 20.53 -4.44 -3.92
CA LEU A 20 19.67 -5.55 -4.27
C LEU A 20 18.50 -5.03 -5.09
N ARG A 21 18.37 -5.54 -6.32
CA ARG A 21 17.29 -5.18 -7.24
C ARG A 21 16.37 -6.36 -7.47
N ILE A 22 15.10 -6.18 -7.14
CA ILE A 22 14.04 -7.13 -7.43
C ILE A 22 13.17 -6.57 -8.54
N ARG A 23 12.88 -7.39 -9.53
CA ARG A 23 12.07 -7.04 -10.70
C ARG A 23 11.10 -8.17 -11.01
N ALA A 24 9.83 -7.84 -11.18
CA ALA A 24 8.82 -8.75 -11.70
C ALA A 24 7.86 -7.97 -12.61
N SER A 25 7.31 -8.64 -13.60
CA SER A 25 6.28 -8.08 -14.47
C SER A 25 5.35 -9.19 -14.93
N ASN A 26 4.10 -8.83 -15.22
CA ASN A 26 3.06 -9.73 -15.72
C ASN A 26 2.87 -11.00 -14.88
N LEU A 27 2.95 -10.87 -13.55
CA LEU A 27 2.89 -11.97 -12.61
C LEU A 27 1.47 -12.21 -12.13
N ALA A 28 0.88 -13.35 -12.49
CA ALA A 28 -0.43 -13.78 -12.00
C ALA A 28 -0.27 -14.47 -10.63
N LEU A 29 -0.93 -13.92 -9.60
CA LEU A 29 -0.77 -14.41 -8.22
C LEU A 29 -1.43 -15.78 -8.00
N SER A 30 -2.52 -16.08 -8.70
CA SER A 30 -3.16 -17.40 -8.64
C SER A 30 -2.21 -18.53 -9.07
N GLY A 31 -1.31 -18.26 -10.03
CA GLY A 31 -0.32 -19.22 -10.53
C GLY A 31 0.82 -19.50 -9.55
N LEU A 32 1.00 -18.67 -8.52
CA LEU A 32 2.05 -18.83 -7.52
C LEU A 32 1.69 -19.80 -6.39
N SER A 33 0.43 -20.23 -6.31
CA SER A 33 -0.04 -21.17 -5.29
C SER A 33 0.75 -22.49 -5.28
N GLY A 34 1.26 -22.92 -6.43
CA GLY A 34 2.11 -24.12 -6.54
C GLY A 34 3.49 -23.98 -5.89
N LEU A 35 3.95 -22.75 -5.61
CA LEU A 35 5.23 -22.47 -4.97
C LEU A 35 5.12 -22.30 -3.44
N GLN A 36 3.92 -22.43 -2.89
CA GLN A 36 3.68 -22.25 -1.46
C GLN A 36 4.60 -23.08 -0.54
N PRO A 37 4.92 -24.36 -0.83
CA PRO A 37 5.85 -25.14 0.00
C PRO A 37 7.26 -24.55 0.08
N PHE A 38 7.69 -23.76 -0.91
CA PHE A 38 8.96 -23.05 -0.88
C PHE A 38 8.87 -21.78 -0.04
N ALA A 39 7.75 -21.05 -0.13
CA ALA A 39 7.52 -19.88 0.71
C ALA A 39 7.53 -20.25 2.20
N ASP A 40 6.89 -21.36 2.58
CA ASP A 40 6.89 -21.87 3.96
C ASP A 40 8.30 -22.14 4.50
N LYS A 41 9.20 -22.63 3.64
CA LYS A 41 10.60 -22.94 4.01
C LYS A 41 11.47 -21.68 4.11
N LEU A 42 11.25 -20.70 3.23
CA LEU A 42 12.05 -19.48 3.18
C LEU A 42 11.62 -18.47 4.25
N ALA A 43 10.31 -18.32 4.45
CA ALA A 43 9.74 -17.37 5.39
C ALA A 43 8.35 -17.87 5.85
N PRO A 44 8.27 -18.55 7.01
CA PRO A 44 7.00 -19.12 7.50
C PRO A 44 5.85 -18.11 7.61
N SER A 45 6.15 -16.86 7.96
CA SER A 45 5.17 -15.78 8.04
C SER A 45 4.55 -15.42 6.67
N LEU A 46 5.32 -15.52 5.57
CA LEU A 46 4.80 -15.34 4.22
C LEU A 46 3.89 -16.50 3.83
N GLY A 47 4.25 -17.72 4.22
CA GLY A 47 3.42 -18.92 4.03
C GLY A 47 2.05 -18.81 4.70
N GLU A 48 2.02 -18.39 5.96
CA GLU A 48 0.79 -18.14 6.72
C GLU A 48 -0.06 -17.03 6.06
N LEU A 49 0.58 -15.92 5.70
CA LEU A 49 -0.08 -14.81 5.01
C LEU A 49 -0.71 -15.27 3.71
N TRP A 50 0.02 -16.01 2.87
CA TRP A 50 -0.45 -16.52 1.59
C TRP A 50 -1.65 -17.45 1.75
N ARG A 51 -1.59 -18.39 2.69
CA ARG A 51 -2.68 -19.34 2.96
C ARG A 51 -3.95 -18.64 3.46
N THR A 52 -3.77 -17.59 4.26
CA THR A 52 -4.89 -16.87 4.87
C THR A 52 -5.54 -15.90 3.89
N THR A 53 -4.72 -15.12 3.19
CA THR A 53 -5.20 -14.08 2.25
C THR A 53 -5.58 -14.66 0.89
N GLN A 54 -4.97 -15.77 0.47
CA GLN A 54 -5.20 -16.41 -0.85
C GLN A 54 -5.18 -15.37 -1.98
N PRO A 55 -4.05 -14.65 -2.15
CA PRO A 55 -4.01 -13.50 -3.02
C PRO A 55 -4.25 -13.89 -4.48
N GLY A 56 -5.14 -13.16 -5.13
CA GLY A 56 -5.47 -13.27 -6.55
C GLY A 56 -5.11 -12.02 -7.33
N GLY A 57 -5.31 -12.05 -8.65
CA GLY A 57 -5.04 -10.92 -9.53
C GLY A 57 -3.65 -10.94 -10.16
N LYS A 58 -3.22 -9.77 -10.63
CA LYS A 58 -1.98 -9.61 -11.40
C LYS A 58 -1.12 -8.46 -10.89
N ILE A 59 0.16 -8.73 -10.72
CA ILE A 59 1.19 -7.71 -10.59
C ILE A 59 1.72 -7.42 -12.00
N ASN A 60 1.35 -6.25 -12.52
CA ASN A 60 1.74 -5.81 -13.86
C ASN A 60 3.23 -5.42 -13.88
N LEU A 61 3.65 -4.73 -12.83
CA LEU A 61 5.02 -4.27 -12.62
C LEU A 61 5.35 -4.31 -11.13
N LEU A 62 6.54 -4.78 -10.79
CA LEU A 62 7.18 -4.61 -9.49
C LEU A 62 8.66 -4.34 -9.71
N ALA A 63 9.13 -3.24 -9.17
CA ALA A 63 10.53 -2.88 -9.08
C ALA A 63 10.83 -2.44 -7.66
N LEU A 64 11.82 -3.08 -7.04
CA LEU A 64 12.34 -2.75 -5.73
C LEU A 64 13.85 -2.61 -5.81
N ASP A 65 14.36 -1.50 -5.32
CA ASP A 65 15.77 -1.14 -5.31
C ASP A 65 16.18 -0.90 -3.85
N ILE A 66 16.95 -1.81 -3.28
CA ILE A 66 17.35 -1.81 -1.87
C ILE A 66 18.86 -1.58 -1.77
N PRO A 67 19.31 -0.37 -1.41
CA PRO A 67 20.71 -0.14 -1.07
C PRO A 67 21.07 -0.96 0.18
N LEU A 68 22.06 -1.85 0.09
CA LEU A 68 22.38 -2.80 1.18
C LEU A 68 22.89 -2.10 2.44
N GLN A 69 23.48 -0.91 2.30
CA GLN A 69 24.02 -0.11 3.40
C GLN A 69 23.02 0.94 3.93
N ALA A 70 21.89 1.14 3.23
CA ALA A 70 20.92 2.20 3.51
C ALA A 70 19.51 1.73 3.13
N THR A 71 19.01 0.70 3.81
CA THR A 71 17.72 0.08 3.50
C THR A 71 16.53 1.02 3.63
N GLU A 72 16.66 2.09 4.43
CA GLU A 72 15.71 3.19 4.54
C GLU A 72 15.65 4.06 3.27
N LYS A 73 16.63 3.95 2.37
CA LYS A 73 16.63 4.58 1.04
C LYS A 73 16.04 3.68 -0.05
N THR A 74 15.38 2.58 0.34
CA THR A 74 14.72 1.67 -0.59
C THR A 74 13.72 2.42 -1.47
N ARG A 75 13.81 2.19 -2.78
CA ARG A 75 12.89 2.75 -3.79
C ARG A 75 12.03 1.63 -4.35
N PHE A 76 10.77 1.96 -4.62
CA PHE A 76 9.81 1.01 -5.18
C PHE A 76 8.97 1.64 -6.28
N GLN A 77 8.56 0.80 -7.21
CA GLN A 77 7.54 1.06 -8.19
C GLN A 77 6.73 -0.23 -8.38
N ALA A 78 5.42 -0.13 -8.28
CA ALA A 78 4.53 -1.25 -8.50
C ALA A 78 3.25 -0.81 -9.20
N GLN A 79 2.71 -1.70 -10.01
CA GLN A 79 1.40 -1.57 -10.63
C GLN A 79 0.73 -2.93 -10.60
N TRP A 80 -0.56 -2.94 -10.29
CA TRP A 80 -1.33 -4.16 -10.21
C TRP A 80 -2.72 -3.96 -10.77
N SER A 81 -3.30 -5.06 -11.19
CA SER A 81 -4.67 -5.12 -11.67
C SER A 81 -5.41 -6.26 -10.98
N ASP A 82 -6.64 -5.96 -10.60
CA ASP A 82 -7.62 -6.95 -10.16
C ASP A 82 -7.12 -7.79 -8.97
N LEU A 83 -6.40 -7.17 -8.03
CA LEU A 83 -5.99 -7.86 -6.82
C LEU A 83 -7.21 -8.20 -5.98
N ALA A 84 -7.16 -9.39 -5.41
CA ALA A 84 -8.14 -9.87 -4.47
C ALA A 84 -7.45 -10.56 -3.30
N TRP A 85 -7.99 -10.40 -2.10
CA TRP A 85 -7.53 -11.11 -0.93
C TRP A 85 -8.65 -11.27 0.10
N LYS A 86 -8.58 -12.36 0.86
CA LYS A 86 -9.41 -12.59 2.03
C LYS A 86 -8.93 -11.77 3.21
N GLN A 87 -9.84 -11.43 4.11
CA GLN A 87 -9.54 -10.68 5.33
C GLN A 87 -8.39 -11.35 6.10
N TRP A 88 -7.43 -10.53 6.53
CA TRP A 88 -6.33 -10.96 7.38
C TRP A 88 -6.24 -10.08 8.63
N LYS A 89 -6.61 -10.65 9.78
CA LYS A 89 -6.69 -9.92 11.05
C LYS A 89 -7.58 -8.68 10.90
N LEU A 90 -6.99 -7.49 11.07
CA LEU A 90 -7.65 -6.19 10.95
C LEU A 90 -7.65 -5.63 9.51
N LEU A 91 -6.97 -6.28 8.55
CA LEU A 91 -7.03 -5.87 7.16
C LEU A 91 -8.29 -6.48 6.52
N PRO A 92 -9.28 -5.67 6.09
CA PRO A 92 -10.45 -6.19 5.40
C PRO A 92 -10.02 -6.95 4.14
N GLY A 93 -10.82 -7.93 3.72
CA GLY A 93 -10.66 -8.49 2.39
C GLY A 93 -11.06 -7.46 1.34
N ALA A 94 -10.57 -7.65 0.12
CA ALA A 94 -10.92 -6.81 -1.01
C ALA A 94 -10.95 -7.62 -2.29
N GLU A 95 -11.69 -7.10 -3.26
CA GLU A 95 -11.79 -7.62 -4.62
C GLU A 95 -11.61 -6.47 -5.61
N HIS A 96 -11.21 -6.80 -6.84
CA HIS A 96 -11.05 -5.83 -7.93
C HIS A 96 -10.16 -4.63 -7.58
N PHE A 97 -9.23 -4.82 -6.64
CA PHE A 97 -8.35 -3.76 -6.17
C PHE A 97 -7.22 -3.54 -7.17
N SER A 98 -7.19 -2.35 -7.75
CA SER A 98 -6.24 -2.00 -8.81
C SER A 98 -5.54 -0.69 -8.47
N GLY A 99 -4.34 -0.48 -8.98
CA GLY A 99 -3.59 0.69 -8.57
C GLY A 99 -2.12 0.68 -8.91
N SER A 100 -1.45 1.68 -8.35
CA SER A 100 -0.01 1.88 -8.50
C SER A 100 0.60 2.42 -7.21
N LEU A 101 1.83 2.02 -6.95
CA LEU A 101 2.66 2.49 -5.84
C LEU A 101 3.98 2.99 -6.41
N ASN A 102 4.38 4.23 -6.12
CA ASN A 102 5.66 4.75 -6.59
C ASN A 102 6.32 5.59 -5.50
N GLY A 103 7.63 5.47 -5.35
CA GLY A 103 8.42 6.31 -4.46
C GLY A 103 9.51 5.54 -3.72
N SER A 104 9.65 5.85 -2.44
CA SER A 104 10.64 5.32 -1.52
C SER A 104 10.04 5.18 -0.12
N VAL A 105 10.79 4.55 0.78
CA VAL A 105 10.41 4.46 2.20
C VAL A 105 10.19 5.86 2.81
N GLU A 106 10.96 6.86 2.37
CA GLU A 106 10.87 8.24 2.87
C GLU A 106 9.73 9.04 2.26
N HIS A 107 9.35 8.78 1.01
CA HIS A 107 8.27 9.51 0.35
C HIS A 107 7.67 8.68 -0.77
N GLY A 108 6.36 8.62 -0.86
CA GLY A 108 5.69 7.84 -1.89
C GLY A 108 4.25 8.24 -2.09
N GLU A 109 3.69 7.72 -3.19
CA GLU A 109 2.30 7.86 -3.55
C GLU A 109 1.72 6.49 -3.93
N LEU A 110 0.57 6.19 -3.34
CA LEU A 110 -0.31 5.07 -3.65
C LEU A 110 -1.57 5.63 -4.30
N ARG A 111 -1.88 5.16 -5.51
CA ARG A 111 -3.19 5.35 -6.12
C ARG A 111 -3.91 4.03 -6.15
N ALA A 112 -5.13 4.02 -5.65
CA ALA A 112 -5.96 2.83 -5.59
C ALA A 112 -7.34 3.12 -6.18
N HIS A 113 -7.88 2.12 -6.87
CA HIS A 113 -9.24 2.13 -7.34
C HIS A 113 -9.85 0.72 -7.25
N MET A 114 -11.17 0.68 -7.10
CA MET A 114 -11.97 -0.53 -7.14
C MET A 114 -13.33 -0.22 -7.73
N ALA A 115 -13.93 -1.19 -8.43
CA ALA A 115 -15.26 -1.08 -8.98
C ALA A 115 -15.97 -2.42 -8.83
N LYS A 116 -17.26 -2.37 -8.44
CA LYS A 116 -18.11 -3.56 -8.25
C LYS A 116 -17.45 -4.63 -7.35
N ALA A 117 -16.91 -4.21 -6.22
CA ALA A 117 -16.12 -5.04 -5.33
C ALA A 117 -16.88 -5.41 -4.05
N LEU A 118 -16.58 -6.58 -3.49
CA LEU A 118 -16.97 -6.92 -2.13
C LEU A 118 -15.80 -6.68 -1.17
N MET A 119 -16.08 -6.00 -0.06
CA MET A 119 -15.12 -5.76 1.00
C MET A 119 -15.59 -6.44 2.30
N PRO A 120 -15.22 -7.71 2.53
CA PRO A 120 -15.53 -8.39 3.78
C PRO A 120 -14.69 -7.82 4.93
N TYR A 121 -15.35 -7.44 6.02
CA TYR A 121 -14.67 -7.07 7.27
C TYR A 121 -15.44 -7.63 8.48
N ALA A 122 -15.37 -8.95 8.63
CA ALA A 122 -15.98 -9.67 9.74
C ALA A 122 -15.47 -9.13 11.08
N GLY A 123 -16.41 -8.93 12.01
CA GLY A 123 -16.16 -8.30 13.31
C GLY A 123 -16.43 -6.79 13.33
N VAL A 124 -16.36 -6.11 12.18
CA VAL A 124 -16.73 -4.69 12.05
C VAL A 124 -18.08 -4.54 11.35
N PHE A 125 -18.30 -5.26 10.26
CA PHE A 125 -19.56 -5.28 9.53
C PHE A 125 -20.25 -6.65 9.66
N ARG A 126 -21.59 -6.62 9.68
CA ARG A 126 -22.42 -7.84 9.75
C ARG A 126 -22.49 -8.61 8.42
N ALA A 127 -22.23 -7.92 7.31
CA ALA A 127 -22.15 -8.48 5.96
C ALA A 127 -21.01 -7.79 5.20
N PRO A 128 -20.47 -8.41 4.13
CA PRO A 128 -19.51 -7.75 3.25
C PRO A 128 -20.07 -6.43 2.71
N LEU A 129 -19.23 -5.40 2.69
CA LEU A 129 -19.63 -4.11 2.13
C LEU A 129 -19.54 -4.17 0.61
N GLU A 130 -20.66 -3.93 -0.07
CA GLU A 130 -20.72 -3.84 -1.52
C GLU A 130 -20.25 -2.47 -1.98
N ILE A 131 -19.11 -2.41 -2.67
CA ILE A 131 -18.53 -1.19 -3.24
C ILE A 131 -18.91 -1.09 -4.71
N ALA A 132 -19.69 -0.07 -5.07
CA ALA A 132 -19.98 0.25 -6.46
C ALA A 132 -18.73 0.83 -7.15
N ALA A 133 -18.09 1.81 -6.51
CA ALA A 133 -16.86 2.44 -6.96
C ALA A 133 -16.07 2.99 -5.76
N GLY A 134 -14.76 2.93 -5.84
CA GLY A 134 -13.86 3.49 -4.83
C GLY A 134 -12.59 4.01 -5.49
N GLU A 135 -12.19 5.22 -5.16
CA GLU A 135 -10.92 5.82 -5.56
C GLU A 135 -10.25 6.46 -4.34
N ALA A 136 -8.93 6.38 -4.28
CA ALA A 136 -8.14 7.04 -3.25
C ALA A 136 -6.70 7.29 -3.73
N THR A 137 -6.16 8.45 -3.36
CA THR A 137 -4.73 8.75 -3.46
C THR A 137 -4.17 8.93 -2.07
N LEU A 138 -3.23 8.08 -1.67
CA LEU A 138 -2.45 8.25 -0.44
C LEU A 138 -1.05 8.71 -0.78
N SER A 139 -0.53 9.70 -0.06
CA SER A 139 0.86 10.14 -0.18
C SER A 139 1.47 10.30 1.20
N TRP A 140 2.74 9.95 1.35
CA TRP A 140 3.42 10.08 2.63
C TRP A 140 4.80 10.72 2.52
N VAL A 141 5.25 11.23 3.66
CA VAL A 141 6.62 11.68 3.90
C VAL A 141 7.06 11.17 5.27
N LYS A 142 8.26 10.62 5.35
CA LYS A 142 8.95 10.20 6.57
C LYS A 142 10.33 10.83 6.59
N ASN A 143 10.62 11.58 7.64
CA ASN A 143 11.91 12.23 7.84
C ASN A 143 12.23 12.30 9.34
N ASP A 144 13.25 13.10 9.67
CA ASP A 144 13.68 13.43 11.03
C ASP A 144 12.58 14.06 11.89
N LYS A 145 11.61 14.76 11.29
CA LYS A 145 10.49 15.38 12.02
C LYS A 145 9.38 14.39 12.38
N GLY A 146 9.36 13.22 11.74
CA GLY A 146 8.35 12.18 11.94
C GLY A 146 7.74 11.69 10.64
N PHE A 147 6.51 11.20 10.73
CA PHE A 147 5.76 10.62 9.62
C PHE A 147 4.48 11.40 9.34
N MET A 148 4.22 11.68 8.07
CA MET A 148 2.98 12.27 7.59
C MET A 148 2.36 11.37 6.52
N LEU A 149 1.07 11.10 6.64
CA LEU A 149 0.27 10.38 5.63
C LEU A 149 -0.95 11.23 5.27
N ASP A 150 -1.03 11.61 4.01
CA ASP A 150 -2.15 12.33 3.42
C ASP A 150 -3.01 11.40 2.59
N GLY A 151 -4.32 11.41 2.84
CA GLY A 151 -5.33 10.83 1.97
C GLY A 151 -6.06 11.93 1.21
N ARG A 152 -6.06 11.86 -0.12
CA ARG A 152 -6.71 12.81 -1.04
C ARG A 152 -7.57 12.05 -2.04
N ASP A 153 -8.52 12.76 -2.63
CA ASP A 153 -9.41 12.25 -3.67
C ASP A 153 -10.07 10.94 -3.27
N ILE A 154 -10.43 10.82 -1.99
CA ILE A 154 -11.11 9.64 -1.47
C ILE A 154 -12.59 9.79 -1.80
N ASP A 155 -13.09 8.91 -2.66
CA ASP A 155 -14.51 8.79 -2.98
C ASP A 155 -14.87 7.31 -3.01
N VAL A 156 -15.68 6.88 -2.05
CA VAL A 156 -16.13 5.50 -1.94
C VAL A 156 -17.65 5.49 -1.93
N GLN A 157 -18.22 4.79 -2.89
CA GLN A 157 -19.64 4.55 -3.05
C GLN A 157 -19.94 3.10 -2.73
N ALA A 158 -20.68 2.87 -1.66
CA ALA A 158 -21.12 1.56 -1.23
C ALA A 158 -22.66 1.50 -1.13
N THR A 159 -23.21 0.30 -1.02
CA THR A 159 -24.66 0.13 -0.84
C THR A 159 -25.13 0.87 0.42
N GLY A 160 -25.92 1.93 0.23
CA GLY A 160 -26.50 2.74 1.31
C GLY A 160 -25.59 3.81 1.91
N VAL A 161 -24.33 3.96 1.48
CA VAL A 161 -23.42 4.99 1.99
C VAL A 161 -22.43 5.49 0.93
N ARG A 162 -22.16 6.79 0.94
CA ARG A 162 -21.06 7.39 0.19
C ARG A 162 -20.18 8.19 1.13
N ALA A 163 -18.88 7.95 1.06
CA ALA A 163 -17.88 8.71 1.79
C ALA A 163 -17.01 9.48 0.80
N ARG A 164 -16.85 10.78 1.02
CA ARG A 164 -15.95 11.64 0.23
C ARG A 164 -15.13 12.54 1.14
N GLY A 165 -13.85 12.69 0.82
CA GLY A 165 -13.00 13.64 1.50
C GLY A 165 -11.52 13.28 1.42
N GLY A 166 -10.82 13.65 2.47
CA GLY A 166 -9.42 13.36 2.69
C GLY A 166 -9.10 13.34 4.17
N PHE A 167 -7.86 13.05 4.48
CA PHE A 167 -7.36 13.12 5.84
C PHE A 167 -5.87 13.45 5.82
N ARG A 168 -5.36 13.91 6.97
CA ARG A 168 -3.94 14.02 7.26
C ARG A 168 -3.67 13.37 8.59
N TYR A 169 -2.81 12.36 8.57
CA TYR A 169 -2.25 11.75 9.76
C TYR A 169 -0.84 12.26 9.96
N LEU A 170 -0.52 12.66 11.19
CA LEU A 170 0.81 13.10 11.61
C LEU A 170 1.25 12.27 12.82
N GLN A 171 2.44 11.71 12.75
CA GLN A 171 3.15 11.12 13.88
C GLN A 171 4.49 11.84 14.03
N PRO A 172 4.55 12.91 14.82
CA PRO A 172 5.81 13.60 15.09
C PRO A 172 6.79 12.71 15.86
N GLN A 173 8.09 12.99 15.75
CA GLN A 173 9.08 12.32 16.57
C GLN A 173 8.97 12.79 18.03
N GLY A 174 8.68 11.86 18.95
CA GLY A 174 8.64 12.15 20.39
C GLY A 174 7.38 12.89 20.87
N ASP A 175 6.36 13.02 20.03
CA ASP A 175 5.05 13.58 20.40
C ASP A 175 3.94 12.64 19.94
N ASP A 176 2.74 12.90 20.46
CA ASP A 176 1.57 12.07 20.23
C ASP A 176 1.01 12.23 18.80
N PRO A 177 0.43 11.15 18.25
CA PRO A 177 -0.15 11.18 16.91
C PRO A 177 -1.40 12.05 16.83
N TRP A 178 -1.61 12.59 15.63
CA TRP A 178 -2.76 13.42 15.31
C TRP A 178 -3.39 13.01 13.99
N LEU A 179 -4.72 13.09 13.95
CA LEU A 179 -5.52 12.87 12.75
C LEU A 179 -6.45 14.06 12.51
N GLY A 180 -6.29 14.67 11.34
CA GLY A 180 -7.21 15.66 10.79
C GLY A 180 -8.06 15.03 9.69
N ILE A 181 -9.38 15.13 9.82
CA ILE A 181 -10.32 14.69 8.77
C ILE A 181 -10.76 15.91 7.95
N LEU A 182 -10.58 15.80 6.63
CA LEU A 182 -10.97 16.81 5.64
C LEU A 182 -12.23 16.31 4.93
N ALA A 183 -13.40 16.56 5.51
CA ALA A 183 -14.65 16.14 4.87
C ALA A 183 -14.93 16.99 3.62
N ALA A 184 -15.24 16.35 2.49
CA ALA A 184 -15.87 17.03 1.36
C ALA A 184 -17.37 17.14 1.66
N SER A 185 -17.89 18.35 1.72
CA SER A 185 -19.30 18.63 2.04
C SER A 185 -20.24 17.89 1.07
N ALA A 186 -21.28 17.24 1.60
CA ALA A 186 -22.48 16.91 0.84
C ALA A 186 -23.26 18.20 0.52
N PRO A 187 -24.02 18.29 -0.59
CA PRO A 187 -24.99 19.37 -0.76
C PRO A 187 -26.17 19.12 0.18
N MET A 188 -26.08 19.61 1.42
CA MET A 188 -27.24 19.93 2.23
C MET A 188 -27.02 21.31 2.84
N THR A 189 -28.00 22.17 2.57
CA THR A 189 -28.12 23.55 3.00
C THR A 189 -27.80 23.71 4.49
N VAL A 190 -26.91 24.69 4.79
CA VAL A 190 -26.56 25.29 6.10
C VAL A 190 -25.44 24.64 6.93
N ALA A 191 -24.40 25.47 7.11
CA ALA A 191 -23.47 25.63 8.24
C ALA A 191 -22.13 24.85 8.32
N ARG A 192 -21.07 25.68 8.23
CA ARG A 192 -19.74 25.63 8.87
C ARG A 192 -18.76 24.54 8.44
N HIS A 193 -17.81 24.98 7.61
CA HIS A 193 -16.52 24.33 7.36
C HIS A 193 -15.79 24.04 8.67
N GLY A 194 -15.49 22.76 8.92
CA GLY A 194 -14.73 22.33 10.09
C GLY A 194 -13.74 21.25 9.72
N VAL A 195 -12.44 21.51 9.93
CA VAL A 195 -11.42 20.46 10.02
C VAL A 195 -11.53 19.87 11.42
N ILE A 196 -12.02 18.63 11.53
CA ILE A 196 -12.09 17.95 12.82
C ILE A 196 -10.73 17.31 13.08
N SER A 197 -10.14 17.67 14.21
CA SER A 197 -8.77 17.38 14.60
C SER A 197 -8.79 16.60 15.92
N ARG A 198 -8.20 15.41 15.97
CA ARG A 198 -8.19 14.57 17.18
C ARG A 198 -6.80 13.99 17.46
N LYS A 199 -6.39 14.07 18.72
CA LYS A 199 -5.23 13.36 19.29
C LYS A 199 -5.61 11.89 19.50
N ILE A 200 -4.86 10.96 18.92
CA ILE A 200 -5.17 9.52 18.96
C ILE A 200 -4.52 8.88 20.18
#